data_AF-A0A3B9CPV5-F1
#
_entry.id   AF-A0A3B9CPV5-F1
#
_cell.length_a   1.000
_cell.length_b   1.000
_cell.length_c   1.000
_cell.angle_alpha   90.00
_cell.angle_beta   90.00
_cell.angle_gamma   90.00
#
_symmetry.space_group_name_H-M   'P 1'
#
loop_
_entity.id
_entity.type
_entity.pdbx_description
1 polymer ?
#
loop_
_entity_poly.entity_id
_entity_poly.type
_entity_poly.pdbx_seq_one_letter_code
_entity_poly.pdbx_strand_id
1 'polypeptide(L)'
;MAKCHFAIIPAAGRSERMQGPHKLLLPWHNESIIQRVLQTWMDSNVAQVLVVIRADDAPLSAHVDELKGRFTWNRLKILRPQTAPPAMKESVCCGLSDLQSSVAPNDDDRWLLAPADVPSLSTDVIDHVINVSNTTDQIVAAMYGDHQSHPVSFPWRLADDVKELPAESGINSLLGTHVVEHVRLPHDLYPGDIDTPGEYESALRAFRRE
;
A
#
# COMPACT_ATOMS: atom_id res chain seq x y z
N MET A 1 14.79 9.44 -18.58
CA MET A 1 13.38 9.05 -18.83
C MET A 1 12.58 9.43 -17.60
N ALA A 2 11.26 9.66 -17.70
CA ALA A 2 10.45 9.90 -16.51
C ALA A 2 10.36 8.60 -15.69
N LYS A 3 10.48 8.69 -14.35
CA LYS A 3 10.41 7.53 -13.45
C LYS A 3 8.98 6.97 -13.45
N CYS A 4 8.83 5.67 -13.63
CA CYS A 4 7.57 4.96 -13.42
C CYS A 4 7.35 4.69 -11.92
N HIS A 5 6.10 4.72 -11.47
CA HIS A 5 5.75 4.54 -10.06
C HIS A 5 4.77 3.38 -9.93
N PHE A 6 5.10 2.37 -9.12
CA PHE A 6 4.29 1.16 -8.94
C PHE A 6 3.79 1.10 -7.51
N ALA A 7 2.50 0.91 -7.28
CA ALA A 7 1.97 0.69 -5.92
C ALA A 7 1.92 -0.80 -5.61
N ILE A 8 2.40 -1.17 -4.43
CA ILE A 8 2.24 -2.52 -3.86
C ILE A 8 1.38 -2.37 -2.60
N ILE A 9 0.22 -3.03 -2.60
CA ILE A 9 -0.76 -2.98 -1.52
C ILE A 9 -0.86 -4.38 -0.90
N PRO A 10 -0.19 -4.64 0.24
CA PRO A 10 -0.30 -5.89 0.96
C PRO A 10 -1.69 -6.01 1.59
N ALA A 11 -2.48 -6.96 1.10
CA ALA A 11 -3.84 -7.28 1.58
C ALA A 11 -3.94 -8.73 2.06
N ALA A 12 -2.80 -9.32 2.45
CA ALA A 12 -2.70 -10.73 2.86
C ALA A 12 -2.91 -10.96 4.37
N GLY A 13 -3.22 -9.93 5.15
CA GLY A 13 -3.42 -10.04 6.60
C GLY A 13 -4.68 -10.83 6.97
N ARG A 14 -4.64 -11.58 8.09
CA ARG A 14 -5.73 -12.47 8.54
C ARG A 14 -6.85 -11.78 9.33
N SER A 15 -6.73 -10.49 9.64
CA SER A 15 -7.70 -9.75 10.47
C SER A 15 -7.96 -10.34 11.87
N GLU A 16 -7.02 -11.12 12.42
CA GLU A 16 -7.23 -11.88 13.68
C GLU A 16 -7.63 -11.00 14.86
N ARG A 17 -7.06 -9.79 14.97
CA ARG A 17 -7.35 -8.82 16.04
C ARG A 17 -8.77 -8.25 16.00
N MET A 18 -9.49 -8.39 14.88
CA MET A 18 -10.87 -7.91 14.75
C MET A 18 -11.90 -8.79 15.44
N GLN A 19 -11.57 -10.07 15.72
CA GLN A 19 -12.48 -11.04 16.37
C GLN A 19 -13.88 -11.07 15.73
N GLY A 20 -13.94 -10.91 14.40
CA GLY A 20 -15.15 -10.59 13.65
C GLY A 20 -14.95 -10.67 12.13
N PRO A 21 -15.74 -9.94 11.32
CA PRO A 21 -15.68 -10.03 9.87
C PRO A 21 -14.32 -9.56 9.31
N HIS A 22 -14.02 -10.00 8.09
CA HIS A 22 -12.79 -9.65 7.40
C HIS A 22 -12.63 -8.12 7.30
N LYS A 23 -11.56 -7.56 7.89
CA LYS A 23 -11.44 -6.10 8.11
C LYS A 23 -11.53 -5.31 6.81
N LEU A 24 -10.87 -5.77 5.76
CA LEU A 24 -10.86 -5.10 4.45
C LEU A 24 -12.23 -5.11 3.74
N LEU A 25 -13.17 -5.96 4.18
CA LEU A 25 -14.54 -6.03 3.67
C LEU A 25 -15.54 -5.22 4.52
N LEU A 26 -15.08 -4.62 5.62
CA LEU A 26 -15.94 -3.78 6.44
C LEU A 26 -16.45 -2.57 5.63
N PRO A 27 -17.69 -2.14 5.86
CA PRO A 27 -18.23 -0.94 5.25
C PRO A 27 -17.38 0.29 5.60
N TRP A 28 -17.00 1.06 4.60
CA TRP A 28 -16.46 2.39 4.75
C TRP A 28 -17.44 3.35 4.10
N HIS A 29 -18.40 3.85 4.88
CA HIS A 29 -19.61 4.49 4.37
C HIS A 29 -20.37 3.62 3.35
N ASN A 30 -20.39 4.02 2.07
CA ASN A 30 -21.12 3.36 0.98
C ASN A 30 -20.25 2.39 0.17
N GLU A 31 -19.02 2.13 0.61
CA GLU A 31 -18.08 1.21 -0.02
C GLU A 31 -17.44 0.28 1.02
N SER A 32 -16.49 -0.56 0.63
CA SER A 32 -15.66 -1.32 1.58
C SER A 32 -14.30 -0.63 1.79
N ILE A 33 -13.61 -0.96 2.88
CA ILE A 33 -12.24 -0.46 3.13
C ILE A 33 -11.31 -0.72 1.93
N ILE A 34 -11.31 -1.94 1.38
CA ILE A 34 -10.45 -2.25 0.22
C ILE A 34 -10.88 -1.47 -1.03
N GLN A 35 -12.18 -1.24 -1.24
CA GLN A 35 -12.63 -0.42 -2.36
C GLN A 35 -12.09 1.00 -2.23
N ARG A 36 -12.22 1.61 -1.04
CA ARG A 36 -11.71 2.97 -0.77
C ARG A 36 -10.21 3.06 -1.08
N VAL A 37 -9.42 2.14 -0.53
CA VAL A 37 -7.97 2.13 -0.72
C VAL A 37 -7.59 1.95 -2.18
N LEU A 38 -8.18 0.97 -2.87
CA LEU A 38 -7.91 0.75 -4.30
C LEU A 38 -8.31 1.95 -5.15
N GLN A 39 -9.46 2.59 -4.88
CA GLN A 39 -9.88 3.80 -5.58
C GLN A 39 -8.87 4.93 -5.38
N THR A 40 -8.42 5.20 -4.14
CA THR A 40 -7.38 6.21 -3.85
C THR A 40 -6.11 6.00 -4.69
N TRP A 41 -5.62 4.76 -4.76
CA TRP A 41 -4.44 4.42 -5.56
C TRP A 41 -4.70 4.46 -7.06
N MET A 42 -5.91 4.10 -7.50
CA MET A 42 -6.32 4.20 -8.89
C MET A 42 -6.55 5.65 -9.34
N ASP A 43 -6.81 6.58 -8.43
CA ASP A 43 -6.92 8.01 -8.76
C ASP A 43 -5.56 8.73 -8.76
N SER A 44 -4.50 8.10 -8.23
CA SER A 44 -3.16 8.68 -8.22
C SER A 44 -2.36 8.42 -9.50
N ASN A 45 -1.19 9.07 -9.59
CA ASN A 45 -0.30 9.03 -10.75
C ASN A 45 0.58 7.77 -10.85
N VAL A 46 0.26 6.69 -10.14
CA VAL A 46 0.99 5.43 -10.28
C VAL A 46 0.73 4.76 -11.64
N ALA A 47 1.76 4.18 -12.25
CA ALA A 47 1.63 3.45 -13.51
C ALA A 47 0.84 2.15 -13.36
N GLN A 48 0.97 1.46 -12.22
CA GLN A 48 0.26 0.22 -11.92
C GLN A 48 -0.02 0.12 -10.42
N VAL A 49 -1.18 -0.45 -10.08
CA VAL A 49 -1.55 -0.82 -8.72
C VAL A 49 -1.53 -2.33 -8.61
N LEU A 50 -0.68 -2.88 -7.75
CA LEU A 50 -0.63 -4.31 -7.45
C LEU A 50 -1.17 -4.56 -6.04
N VAL A 51 -2.30 -5.27 -5.95
CA VAL A 51 -2.82 -5.76 -4.67
C VAL A 51 -2.46 -7.23 -4.48
N VAL A 52 -1.90 -7.57 -3.31
CA VAL A 52 -1.46 -8.92 -2.98
C VAL A 52 -2.45 -9.53 -1.99
N ILE A 53 -3.17 -10.57 -2.41
CA ILE A 53 -4.22 -11.25 -1.64
C ILE A 53 -3.78 -12.70 -1.44
N ARG A 54 -4.06 -13.30 -0.28
CA ARG A 54 -3.79 -14.74 -0.08
C ARG A 54 -4.68 -15.58 -0.99
N ALA A 55 -4.14 -16.66 -1.55
CA ALA A 55 -4.94 -17.57 -2.38
C ALA A 55 -6.11 -18.23 -1.63
N ASP A 56 -6.01 -18.38 -0.30
CA ASP A 56 -7.07 -18.95 0.55
C ASP A 56 -8.15 -17.93 0.96
N ASP A 57 -7.99 -16.64 0.60
CA ASP A 57 -8.93 -15.57 0.94
C ASP A 57 -9.99 -15.36 -0.15
N ALA A 58 -10.84 -16.37 -0.32
CA ALA A 58 -11.88 -16.37 -1.34
C ALA A 58 -12.84 -15.15 -1.23
N PRO A 59 -13.29 -14.71 -0.04
CA PRO A 59 -14.17 -13.55 0.09
C PRO A 59 -13.52 -12.25 -0.41
N LEU A 60 -12.29 -11.96 0.01
CA LEU A 60 -11.59 -10.76 -0.43
C LEU A 60 -11.27 -10.81 -1.92
N SER A 61 -10.84 -11.98 -2.41
CA SER A 61 -10.57 -12.19 -3.84
C SER A 61 -11.80 -11.90 -4.70
N ALA A 62 -12.95 -12.49 -4.37
CA ALA A 62 -14.18 -12.32 -5.12
C ALA A 62 -14.64 -10.85 -5.13
N HIS A 63 -14.55 -10.18 -3.97
CA HIS A 63 -14.89 -8.76 -3.86
C HIS A 63 -14.00 -7.88 -4.74
N VAL A 64 -12.69 -8.09 -4.73
CA VAL A 64 -11.76 -7.29 -5.56
C VAL A 64 -11.94 -7.59 -7.06
N ASP A 65 -12.23 -8.83 -7.45
CA ASP A 65 -12.56 -9.17 -8.84
C ASP A 65 -13.85 -8.46 -9.30
N GLU A 66 -14.88 -8.42 -8.45
CA GLU A 66 -16.11 -7.69 -8.72
C GLU A 66 -15.85 -6.19 -8.89
N LEU A 67 -15.06 -5.58 -8.00
CA LEU A 67 -14.67 -4.18 -8.11
C LEU A 67 -13.94 -3.91 -9.43
N LYS A 68 -13.00 -4.76 -9.82
CA LYS A 68 -12.28 -4.63 -11.08
C LYS A 68 -13.17 -4.79 -12.32
N GLY A 69 -14.27 -5.55 -12.22
CA GLY A 69 -15.28 -5.63 -13.29
C GLY A 69 -16.21 -4.42 -13.33
N ARG A 70 -16.54 -3.87 -12.16
CA ARG A 70 -17.44 -2.72 -11.99
C ARG A 70 -16.77 -1.40 -12.36
N PHE A 71 -15.55 -1.20 -11.90
CA PHE A 71 -14.72 -0.04 -12.19
C PHE A 71 -13.71 -0.43 -13.26
N THR A 72 -13.57 0.34 -14.34
CA THR A 72 -12.61 0.05 -15.44
C THR A 72 -11.16 0.31 -15.00
N TRP A 73 -10.70 -0.38 -13.95
CA TRP A 73 -9.39 -0.24 -13.34
C TRP A 73 -8.33 -1.04 -14.13
N ASN A 74 -8.01 -0.54 -15.32
CA ASN A 74 -7.04 -1.17 -16.23
C ASN A 74 -5.61 -1.24 -15.64
N ARG A 75 -5.28 -0.35 -14.69
CA ARG A 75 -4.00 -0.35 -13.97
C ARG A 75 -3.97 -1.29 -12.77
N LEU A 76 -5.09 -1.90 -12.36
CA LEU A 76 -5.14 -2.82 -11.22
C LEU A 76 -4.72 -4.24 -11.63
N LYS A 77 -3.65 -4.73 -11.01
CA LYS A 77 -3.21 -6.12 -11.03
C LYS A 77 -3.49 -6.75 -9.68
N ILE A 78 -4.02 -7.98 -9.70
CA ILE A 78 -4.33 -8.75 -8.50
C ILE A 78 -3.39 -9.95 -8.47
N LEU A 79 -2.50 -10.00 -7.48
CA LEU A 79 -1.58 -11.09 -7.27
C LEU A 79 -2.10 -12.01 -6.15
N ARG A 80 -2.13 -13.31 -6.44
CA ARG A 80 -2.54 -14.36 -5.50
C ARG A 80 -1.43 -15.40 -5.37
N PRO A 81 -0.45 -15.19 -4.47
CA PRO A 81 0.62 -16.15 -4.28
C PRO A 81 0.07 -17.53 -3.88
N GLN A 82 0.60 -18.60 -4.48
CA GLN A 82 0.15 -19.98 -4.18
C GLN A 82 0.32 -20.32 -2.70
N THR A 83 1.44 -19.91 -2.12
CA THR A 83 1.69 -20.01 -0.67
C THR A 83 1.30 -18.69 -0.02
N ALA A 84 0.42 -18.75 0.99
CA ALA A 84 0.04 -17.57 1.75
C ALA A 84 1.28 -16.93 2.40
N PRO A 85 1.57 -15.65 2.13
CA PRO A 85 2.68 -14.96 2.77
C PRO A 85 2.52 -14.97 4.30
N PRO A 86 3.56 -15.37 5.07
CA PRO A 86 3.47 -15.43 6.53
C PRO A 86 3.45 -14.03 7.17
N ALA A 87 4.06 -13.02 6.54
CA ALA A 87 3.98 -11.63 6.98
C ALA A 87 3.90 -10.63 5.81
N MET A 88 3.82 -9.36 6.16
CA MET A 88 3.73 -8.26 5.20
C MET A 88 4.97 -8.20 4.29
N LYS A 89 6.16 -8.48 4.83
CA LYS A 89 7.41 -8.48 4.05
C LYS A 89 7.32 -9.46 2.88
N GLU A 90 6.90 -10.69 3.13
CA GLU A 90 6.79 -11.71 2.08
C GLU A 90 5.72 -11.34 1.06
N SER A 91 4.65 -10.66 1.48
CA SER A 91 3.63 -10.13 0.56
C SER A 91 4.24 -9.11 -0.40
N VAL A 92 5.08 -8.22 0.11
CA VAL A 92 5.80 -7.24 -0.72
C VAL A 92 6.85 -7.91 -1.60
N CYS A 93 7.59 -8.90 -1.10
CA CYS A 93 8.54 -9.67 -1.93
C CYS A 93 7.85 -10.36 -3.11
N CYS A 94 6.67 -10.96 -2.88
CA CYS A 94 5.84 -11.51 -3.96
C CYS A 94 5.47 -10.42 -4.98
N GLY A 95 5.06 -9.24 -4.50
CA GLY A 95 4.68 -8.14 -5.37
C GLY A 95 5.83 -7.58 -6.20
N LEU A 96 6.99 -7.36 -5.59
CA LEU A 96 8.21 -6.91 -6.27
C LEU A 96 8.65 -7.91 -7.35
N SER A 97 8.64 -9.20 -7.04
CA SER A 97 9.02 -10.26 -8.00
C SER A 97 8.07 -10.34 -9.20
N ASP A 98 6.77 -10.21 -8.95
CA ASP A 98 5.75 -10.19 -10.00
C ASP A 98 5.87 -8.95 -10.90
N LEU A 99 6.13 -7.77 -10.34
CA LEU A 99 6.39 -6.56 -11.12
C LEU A 99 7.71 -6.66 -11.91
N GLN A 100 8.79 -7.13 -11.28
CA GLN A 100 10.08 -7.33 -11.95
C GLN A 100 9.93 -8.22 -13.19
N SER A 101 9.14 -9.29 -13.11
CA SER A 101 8.93 -10.22 -14.23
C SER A 101 7.95 -9.72 -15.29
N SER A 102 6.98 -8.88 -14.93
CA SER A 102 5.89 -8.49 -15.83
C SER A 102 6.05 -7.12 -16.48
N VAL A 103 6.73 -6.18 -15.82
CA VAL A 103 6.97 -4.82 -16.35
C VAL A 103 8.46 -4.48 -16.47
N ALA A 104 9.34 -5.24 -15.82
CA ALA A 104 10.80 -5.05 -15.83
C ALA A 104 11.24 -3.59 -15.60
N PRO A 105 10.99 -3.03 -14.40
CA PRO A 105 11.30 -1.63 -14.11
C PRO A 105 12.81 -1.36 -14.15
N ASN A 106 13.16 -0.10 -14.43
CA ASN A 106 14.53 0.39 -14.32
C ASN A 106 14.86 0.71 -12.86
N ASP A 107 16.15 0.74 -12.51
CA ASP A 107 16.63 1.03 -11.16
C ASP A 107 16.14 2.37 -10.57
N ASP A 108 15.88 3.35 -11.44
CA ASP A 108 15.39 4.69 -11.11
C ASP A 108 13.87 4.77 -10.99
N ASP A 109 13.14 3.74 -11.43
CA ASP A 109 11.71 3.64 -11.18
C ASP A 109 11.45 3.50 -9.68
N ARG A 110 10.18 3.58 -9.28
CA ARG A 110 9.79 3.66 -7.87
C ARG A 110 8.75 2.61 -7.54
N TRP A 111 8.85 2.01 -6.37
CA TRP A 111 7.75 1.27 -5.77
C TRP A 111 7.28 1.97 -4.50
N LEU A 112 5.96 2.09 -4.37
CA LEU A 112 5.30 2.70 -3.24
C LEU A 112 4.60 1.64 -2.41
N LEU A 113 4.65 1.82 -1.10
CA LEU A 113 4.07 0.90 -0.13
C LEU A 113 3.11 1.64 0.82
N ALA A 114 1.87 1.17 0.85
CA ALA A 114 0.95 1.37 1.96
C ALA A 114 0.15 0.09 2.22
N PRO A 115 -0.20 -0.22 3.48
CA PRO A 115 -1.10 -1.31 3.83
C PRO A 115 -2.49 -1.15 3.20
N ALA A 116 -3.25 -2.24 3.10
CA ALA A 116 -4.62 -2.19 2.55
C ALA A 116 -5.68 -1.67 3.54
N ASP A 117 -5.29 -1.41 4.79
CA ASP A 117 -6.14 -1.05 5.93
C ASP A 117 -5.96 0.40 6.41
N VAL A 118 -5.41 1.26 5.54
CA VAL A 118 -5.33 2.72 5.72
C VAL A 118 -6.31 3.48 4.80
N PRO A 119 -7.64 3.36 4.97
CA PRO A 119 -8.63 3.99 4.08
C PRO A 119 -8.67 5.52 4.16
N SER A 120 -8.02 6.10 5.18
CA SER A 120 -7.84 7.55 5.33
C SER A 120 -6.74 8.13 4.45
N LEU A 121 -5.90 7.30 3.82
CA LEU A 121 -4.91 7.78 2.86
C LEU A 121 -5.61 8.46 1.67
N SER A 122 -5.13 9.66 1.30
CA SER A 122 -5.68 10.44 0.18
C SER A 122 -4.77 10.40 -1.05
N THR A 123 -5.38 10.64 -2.21
CA THR A 123 -4.69 10.70 -3.51
C THR A 123 -3.68 11.83 -3.55
N ASP A 124 -4.02 12.99 -2.98
CA ASP A 124 -3.14 14.15 -2.90
C ASP A 124 -1.83 13.84 -2.15
N VAL A 125 -1.91 13.08 -1.06
CA VAL A 125 -0.73 12.65 -0.31
C VAL A 125 0.15 11.72 -1.15
N ILE A 126 -0.46 10.75 -1.83
CA ILE A 126 0.27 9.83 -2.73
C ILE A 126 1.00 10.63 -3.82
N ASP A 127 0.30 11.56 -4.46
CA ASP A 127 0.85 12.36 -5.55
C ASP A 127 1.93 13.34 -5.07
N HIS A 128 1.84 13.87 -3.86
CA HIS A 128 2.91 14.67 -3.26
C HIS A 128 4.19 13.83 -3.07
N VAL A 129 4.04 12.61 -2.54
CA VAL A 129 5.16 11.67 -2.39
C VAL A 129 5.76 11.29 -3.75
N ILE A 130 4.92 11.06 -4.77
CA ILE A 130 5.38 10.82 -6.15
C ILE A 130 6.19 12.01 -6.68
N ASN A 131 5.68 13.23 -6.53
CA ASN A 131 6.33 14.45 -7.02
C ASN A 131 7.72 14.66 -6.41
N VAL A 132 7.87 14.49 -5.10
CA VAL A 132 9.18 14.57 -4.43
C VAL A 132 10.07 13.40 -4.84
N SER A 133 9.52 12.19 -5.01
CA SER A 133 10.30 11.03 -5.45
C SER A 133 10.87 11.16 -6.88
N ASN A 134 10.30 12.03 -7.70
CA ASN A 134 10.85 12.38 -9.01
C ASN A 134 12.12 13.24 -8.93
N THR A 135 12.32 13.98 -7.84
CA THR A 135 13.44 14.93 -7.70
C THR A 135 14.63 14.38 -6.93
N THR A 136 14.53 13.15 -6.43
CA THR A 136 15.53 12.54 -5.55
C THR A 136 15.72 11.06 -5.87
N ASP A 137 16.89 10.54 -5.55
CA ASP A 137 17.16 9.10 -5.60
C ASP A 137 17.06 8.45 -4.23
N GLN A 138 16.68 9.20 -3.19
CA GLN A 138 16.52 8.68 -1.83
C GLN A 138 15.15 8.03 -1.63
N ILE A 139 14.98 7.33 -0.50
CA ILE A 139 13.66 6.92 -0.04
C ILE A 139 12.87 8.20 0.29
N VAL A 140 11.60 8.25 -0.10
CA VAL A 140 10.71 9.36 0.24
C VAL A 140 9.57 8.84 1.10
N ALA A 141 9.40 9.39 2.29
CA ALA A 141 8.36 9.00 3.23
C ALA A 141 7.47 10.17 3.62
N ALA A 142 6.18 9.90 3.80
CA ALA A 142 5.25 10.87 4.37
C ALA A 142 5.53 11.06 5.88
N MET A 143 5.53 12.32 6.33
CA MET A 143 5.81 12.71 7.72
C MET A 143 4.72 13.63 8.24
N TYR A 144 3.94 13.16 9.21
CA TYR A 144 2.77 13.83 9.77
C TYR A 144 3.11 14.36 11.17
N GLY A 145 3.45 15.64 11.27
CA GLY A 145 4.09 16.16 12.49
C GLY A 145 5.42 15.45 12.75
N ASP A 146 5.49 14.70 13.85
CA ASP A 146 6.67 13.90 14.24
C ASP A 146 6.53 12.41 13.87
N HIS A 147 5.47 12.02 13.17
CA HIS A 147 5.18 10.63 12.83
C HIS A 147 5.44 10.34 11.35
N GLN A 148 6.47 9.53 11.06
CA GLN A 148 6.71 8.99 9.73
C GLN A 148 5.73 7.85 9.44
N SER A 149 5.02 7.89 8.31
CA SER A 149 4.01 6.90 7.95
C SER A 149 3.87 6.76 6.42
N HIS A 150 2.77 6.14 5.98
CA HIS A 150 2.48 5.81 4.59
C HIS A 150 1.97 7.02 3.78
N PRO A 151 2.13 6.97 2.44
CA PRO A 151 2.88 5.97 1.70
C PRO A 151 4.38 6.24 1.79
N VAL A 152 5.17 5.19 1.58
CA VAL A 152 6.63 5.30 1.43
C VAL A 152 7.01 4.91 0.01
N SER A 153 7.80 5.73 -0.65
CA SER A 153 8.33 5.53 -2.01
C SER A 153 9.80 5.16 -1.94
N PHE A 154 10.16 4.05 -2.55
CA PHE A 154 11.51 3.51 -2.60
C PHE A 154 12.02 3.49 -4.04
N PRO A 155 13.32 3.77 -4.28
CA PRO A 155 13.97 3.44 -5.54
C PRO A 155 13.82 1.95 -5.87
N TRP A 156 13.62 1.62 -7.14
CA TRP A 156 13.46 0.23 -7.59
C TRP A 156 14.68 -0.63 -7.28
N ARG A 157 15.88 -0.06 -7.37
CA ARG A 157 17.13 -0.75 -6.97
C ARG A 157 17.12 -1.32 -5.54
N LEU A 158 16.28 -0.81 -4.63
CA LEU A 158 16.13 -1.35 -3.26
C LEU A 158 15.18 -2.56 -3.19
N ALA A 159 14.62 -3.01 -4.32
CA ALA A 159 13.73 -4.18 -4.34
C ALA A 159 14.44 -5.47 -3.93
N ASP A 160 15.73 -5.60 -4.25
CA ASP A 160 16.54 -6.75 -3.84
C ASP A 160 16.94 -6.66 -2.36
N ASP A 161 17.23 -5.46 -1.85
CA ASP A 161 17.49 -5.23 -0.42
C ASP A 161 16.34 -5.75 0.46
N VAL A 162 15.07 -5.58 0.04
CA VAL A 162 13.90 -6.10 0.76
C VAL A 162 13.95 -7.62 0.91
N LYS A 163 14.45 -8.34 -0.11
CA LYS A 163 14.57 -9.80 -0.11
C LYS A 163 15.70 -10.27 0.81
N GLU A 164 16.74 -9.46 0.94
CA GLU A 164 17.91 -9.74 1.79
C GLU A 164 17.68 -9.41 3.27
N LEU A 165 16.61 -8.68 3.61
CA LEU A 165 16.26 -8.38 4.99
C LEU A 165 16.08 -9.67 5.83
N PRO A 166 16.63 -9.71 7.06
CA PRO A 166 16.43 -10.83 7.98
C PRO A 166 14.95 -11.17 8.15
N ALA A 167 14.65 -12.46 8.41
CA ALA A 167 13.27 -12.95 8.58
C ALA A 167 12.44 -12.09 9.55
N GLU A 168 13.04 -11.72 10.68
CA GLU A 168 12.40 -10.94 11.74
C GLU A 168 12.33 -9.42 11.48
N SER A 169 12.98 -8.93 10.42
CA SER A 169 13.01 -7.50 10.09
C SER A 169 11.87 -7.11 9.17
N GLY A 170 11.17 -6.03 9.51
CA GLY A 170 10.18 -5.41 8.64
C GLY A 170 10.84 -4.55 7.54
N ILE A 171 10.05 -4.17 6.53
CA ILE A 171 10.48 -3.28 5.44
C ILE A 171 10.90 -1.90 5.97
N ASN A 172 10.32 -1.48 7.10
CA ASN A 172 10.69 -0.26 7.81
C ASN A 172 12.18 -0.22 8.24
N SER A 173 12.86 -1.35 8.32
CA SER A 173 14.31 -1.39 8.59
C SER A 173 15.13 -0.66 7.53
N LEU A 174 14.67 -0.63 6.27
CA LEU A 174 15.32 0.14 5.20
C LEU A 174 15.36 1.64 5.50
N LEU A 175 14.40 2.15 6.28
CA LEU A 175 14.31 3.56 6.67
C LEU A 175 15.37 3.95 7.71
N GLY A 176 15.90 2.96 8.43
CA GLY A 176 16.99 3.16 9.39
C GLY A 176 18.39 3.03 8.78
N THR A 177 18.50 2.40 7.61
CA THR A 177 19.79 2.13 6.94
C THR A 177 20.05 3.03 5.74
N HIS A 178 19.05 3.79 5.28
CA HIS A 178 19.14 4.69 4.14
C HIS A 178 18.77 6.12 4.52
N VAL A 179 19.21 7.07 3.69
CA VAL A 179 18.73 8.45 3.80
C VAL A 179 17.27 8.51 3.36
N VAL A 180 16.45 9.14 4.20
CA VAL A 180 15.02 9.34 3.94
C VAL A 180 14.75 10.83 3.78
N GLU A 181 14.11 11.19 2.68
CA GLU A 181 13.57 12.51 2.45
C GLU A 181 12.10 12.54 2.87
N HIS A 182 11.72 13.52 3.69
CA HIS A 182 10.40 13.59 4.30
C HIS A 182 9.51 14.59 3.59
N VAL A 183 8.34 14.12 3.14
CA VAL A 183 7.23 14.99 2.74
C VAL A 183 6.47 15.37 4.01
N ARG A 184 6.65 16.62 4.46
CA ARG A 184 5.97 17.11 5.67
C ARG A 184 4.52 17.44 5.37
N LEU A 185 3.63 16.78 6.11
CA LEU A 185 2.18 16.88 5.98
C LEU A 185 1.56 17.31 7.32
N PRO A 186 0.40 17.99 7.29
CA PRO A 186 -0.40 18.24 8.48
C PRO A 186 -0.72 16.96 9.26
N HIS A 187 -0.67 17.02 10.59
CA HIS A 187 -0.88 15.84 11.46
C HIS A 187 -2.31 15.27 11.34
N ASP A 188 -3.30 16.08 11.03
CA ASP A 188 -4.69 15.67 10.82
C ASP A 188 -4.89 14.79 9.57
N LEU A 189 -3.91 14.72 8.67
CA LEU A 189 -3.89 13.79 7.54
C LEU A 189 -3.26 12.43 7.88
N TYR A 190 -2.84 12.20 9.12
CA TYR A 190 -2.16 10.95 9.51
C TYR A 190 -3.02 9.71 9.19
N PRO A 191 -2.52 8.77 8.36
CA PRO A 191 -3.24 7.56 8.03
C PRO A 191 -3.10 6.55 9.16
N GLY A 192 -4.10 6.48 10.03
CA GLY A 192 -4.19 5.44 11.05
C GLY A 192 -4.61 4.09 10.47
N ASP A 193 -3.93 3.02 10.92
CA ASP A 193 -4.30 1.63 10.62
C ASP A 193 -5.61 1.24 11.31
N ILE A 194 -6.33 0.29 10.72
CA ILE A 194 -7.54 -0.30 11.30
C ILE A 194 -7.24 -1.75 11.69
N ASP A 195 -6.96 -1.98 12.97
CA ASP A 195 -6.62 -3.29 13.52
C ASP A 195 -7.64 -3.83 14.52
N THR A 196 -8.45 -2.94 15.10
CA THR A 196 -9.46 -3.25 16.10
C THR A 196 -10.81 -2.62 15.74
N PRO A 197 -11.94 -3.16 16.27
CA PRO A 197 -13.25 -2.55 16.09
C PRO A 197 -13.32 -1.09 16.58
N GLY A 198 -12.63 -0.76 17.68
CA GLY A 198 -12.59 0.60 18.22
C GLY A 198 -11.85 1.59 17.33
N GLU A 199 -10.76 1.17 16.69
CA GLU A 199 -10.05 1.96 15.67
C GLU A 199 -10.92 2.16 14.44
N TYR A 200 -11.58 1.11 13.95
CA TYR A 200 -12.51 1.19 12.83
C TYR A 200 -13.63 2.23 13.08
N GLU A 201 -14.31 2.16 14.23
CA GLU A 201 -15.37 3.11 14.57
C GLU A 201 -14.86 4.56 14.70
N SER A 202 -13.67 4.73 15.27
CA SER A 202 -13.06 6.04 15.46
C SER A 202 -12.65 6.65 14.11
N ALA A 203 -12.02 5.85 13.25
CA ALA A 203 -11.61 6.26 11.92
C ALA A 203 -12.83 6.58 11.04
N LEU A 204 -13.90 5.77 11.11
CA LEU A 204 -15.15 6.03 10.37
C LEU A 204 -15.85 7.33 10.81
N ARG A 205 -15.79 7.70 12.10
CA ARG A 205 -16.33 8.97 12.60
C ARG A 205 -15.49 10.18 12.20
N ALA A 206 -14.17 10.01 12.16
CA ALA A 206 -13.23 11.08 11.85
C ALA A 206 -13.15 11.36 10.34
N PHE A 207 -13.39 10.34 9.51
CA PHE A 207 -13.30 10.45 8.06
C PHE A 207 -14.34 11.44 7.51
N ARG A 208 -13.83 12.51 6.90
CA ARG A 208 -14.64 13.48 6.15
C ARG A 208 -14.40 13.18 4.67
N ARG A 209 -15.48 12.95 3.95
CA ARG A 209 -15.41 12.75 2.50
C ARG A 209 -15.05 14.08 1.84
N GLU A 210 -13.99 14.06 1.04
CA GLU A 210 -13.59 15.16 0.15
C GLU A 210 -14.65 15.43 -0.94
#